data_AF-R5BB75-F1
#
_entry.id   AF-R5BB75-F1
#
_cell.length_a   1.000
_cell.length_b   1.000
_cell.length_c   1.000
_cell.angle_alpha   90.00
_cell.angle_beta   90.00
_cell.angle_gamma   90.00
#
_symmetry.space_group_name_H-M   'P 1'
#
loop_
_entity.id
_entity.type
_entity.pdbx_description
1 polymer ?
#
loop_
_entity_poly.entity_id
_entity_poly.type
_entity_poly.pdbx_seq_one_letter_code
_entity_poly.pdbx_strand_id
1 'polypeptide(L)'
;MDLIQQLNTPDFIVGFAESRIGGRSENQDSYGSAETPYGFVVTVCDGMGGGPGGKTASSIAVKEIILGIKDGNPDDTAVNIVIKAIRRANLAIIEAGKETPALKGMGSTCTILLISNESAIIAHVGDSRVYQLRGKSKIFRTFDHSMVFDLVKQKVITEEQARLSAQSNVITRALGIKPDIEVDVIELPFDTGDRFLLTTDGIHGAISESELIEMASDKKHALGIVTDEIATTIDGKGRNEGGGHDNLTLAIIETKTNSKLRSKMNKKTKLLLGAVSLICLLSLAFNGVLLGRNNSSASENEKAALIQVQDSLKQQVVERDSIIKSMTDEQMTAQSAAVNANSTLSTQVESLKREKSALEGQLNKKTEENKKLREEIDKLKEPKSDGKGKPSTKNKRRN
;
A
#
# COMPACT_ATOMS: atom_id res chain seq x y z
N MET A 1 -10.56 39.45 29.22
CA MET A 1 -10.13 38.25 28.46
C MET A 1 -9.24 37.49 29.41
N ASP A 2 -9.82 36.53 30.14
CA ASP A 2 -8.98 35.48 30.71
C ASP A 2 -8.39 34.74 29.50
N LEU A 3 -7.05 34.70 29.42
CA LEU A 3 -6.39 34.00 28.32
C LEU A 3 -6.64 32.51 28.49
N ILE A 4 -7.22 31.87 27.47
CA ILE A 4 -7.37 30.42 27.39
C ILE A 4 -6.03 29.77 27.75
N GLN A 5 -6.06 28.80 28.65
CA GLN A 5 -4.83 28.18 29.12
C GLN A 5 -4.37 27.12 28.11
N GLN A 6 -3.27 27.41 27.41
CA GLN A 6 -2.51 26.37 26.74
C GLN A 6 -1.85 25.47 27.79
N LEU A 7 -2.06 24.16 27.66
CA LEU A 7 -1.43 23.18 28.54
C LEU A 7 0.02 22.95 28.11
N ASN A 8 0.92 22.75 29.07
CA ASN A 8 2.33 22.43 28.83
C ASN A 8 2.46 20.96 28.39
N THR A 9 2.01 20.66 27.18
CA THR A 9 1.93 19.30 26.64
C THR A 9 3.26 18.86 26.00
N PRO A 10 3.59 17.56 26.05
CA PRO A 10 4.70 17.00 25.26
C PRO A 10 4.46 17.12 23.75
N ASP A 11 5.54 17.02 22.97
CA ASP A 11 5.53 17.33 21.53
C ASP A 11 4.53 16.54 20.70
N PHE A 12 4.17 15.32 21.11
CA PHE A 12 3.27 14.43 20.37
C PHE A 12 1.79 14.78 20.54
N ILE A 13 1.45 15.73 21.40
CA ILE A 13 0.10 16.26 21.61
C ILE A 13 0.11 17.80 21.64
N VAL A 14 -1.08 18.39 21.65
CA VAL A 14 -1.32 19.80 21.98
C VAL A 14 -2.63 19.88 22.75
N GLY A 15 -2.69 20.73 23.78
CA GLY A 15 -3.83 20.77 24.68
C GLY A 15 -4.20 22.17 25.12
N PHE A 16 -5.49 22.41 25.29
CA PHE A 16 -6.06 23.63 25.87
C PHE A 16 -7.13 23.26 26.88
N ALA A 17 -7.30 24.08 27.90
CA ALA A 17 -8.37 23.95 28.87
C ALA A 17 -8.95 25.32 29.23
N GLU A 18 -10.22 25.32 29.60
CA GLU A 18 -10.98 26.50 29.96
C GLU A 18 -11.93 26.13 31.11
N SER A 19 -12.07 27.03 32.09
CA SER A 19 -13.05 26.89 33.16
C SER A 19 -13.67 28.24 33.49
N ARG A 20 -15.00 28.32 33.49
CA ARG A 20 -15.76 29.54 33.77
C ARG A 20 -16.78 29.30 34.86
N ILE A 21 -17.03 30.36 35.64
CA ILE A 21 -18.06 30.36 36.69
C ILE A 21 -19.48 30.16 36.15
N GLY A 22 -19.73 30.51 34.88
CA GLY A 22 -21.05 30.43 34.26
C GLY A 22 -22.07 31.33 34.98
N GLY A 23 -23.26 30.79 35.24
CA GLY A 23 -24.35 31.47 35.92
C GLY A 23 -24.36 31.36 37.45
N ARG A 24 -23.32 30.77 38.04
CA ARG A 24 -23.23 30.49 39.49
C ARG A 24 -22.52 31.62 40.25
N SER A 25 -22.65 31.61 41.58
CA SER A 25 -21.92 32.54 42.46
C SER A 25 -20.49 32.11 42.78
N GLU A 26 -20.15 30.84 42.54
CA GLU A 26 -18.82 30.27 42.73
C GLU A 26 -18.56 29.24 41.62
N ASN A 27 -17.29 29.12 41.20
CA ASN A 27 -16.84 28.02 40.36
C ASN A 27 -16.39 26.85 41.25
N GLN A 28 -17.17 25.78 41.23
CA GLN A 28 -16.93 24.54 41.96
C GLN A 28 -16.31 23.46 41.08
N ASP A 29 -16.17 23.70 39.78
CA ASP A 29 -15.35 22.88 38.91
C ASP A 29 -13.86 23.13 39.15
N SER A 30 -13.05 22.11 38.86
CA SER A 30 -11.59 22.23 38.80
C SER A 30 -11.04 21.35 37.69
N TYR A 31 -9.95 21.78 37.08
CA TYR A 31 -9.17 20.95 36.17
C TYR A 31 -7.69 21.04 36.50
N GLY A 32 -6.92 20.07 36.03
CA GLY A 32 -5.48 20.07 36.15
C GLY A 32 -4.80 19.19 35.12
N SER A 33 -3.52 19.45 34.89
CA SER A 33 -2.69 18.63 34.01
C SER A 33 -1.27 18.57 34.50
N ALA A 34 -0.57 17.49 34.17
CA ALA A 34 0.84 17.31 34.47
C ALA A 34 1.49 16.28 33.56
N GLU A 35 2.78 16.44 33.30
CA GLU A 35 3.61 15.34 32.81
C GLU A 35 4.00 14.44 34.00
N THR A 36 3.84 13.14 33.81
CA THR A 36 4.15 12.10 34.82
C THR A 36 5.04 11.02 34.18
N PRO A 37 5.70 10.15 34.97
CA PRO A 37 6.47 9.03 34.43
C PRO A 37 5.66 8.08 33.53
N TYR A 38 4.32 8.11 33.64
CA TYR A 38 3.40 7.21 32.95
C TYR A 38 2.70 7.85 31.74
N GLY A 39 2.94 9.15 31.49
CA GLY A 39 2.30 9.92 30.43
C GLY A 39 1.83 11.29 30.90
N PHE A 40 1.22 12.03 29.98
CA PHE A 40 0.61 13.32 30.27
C PHE A 40 -0.81 13.10 30.80
N VAL A 41 -1.09 13.57 32.00
CA VAL A 41 -2.43 13.49 32.61
C VAL A 41 -3.17 14.81 32.44
N VAL A 42 -4.46 14.72 32.15
CA VAL A 42 -5.44 15.80 32.26
C VAL A 42 -6.63 15.26 33.04
N THR A 43 -7.16 16.06 33.96
CA THR A 43 -8.36 15.71 34.73
C THR A 43 -9.28 16.91 34.84
N VAL A 44 -10.59 16.66 34.75
CA VAL A 44 -11.65 17.62 35.11
C VAL A 44 -12.50 17.00 36.22
N CYS A 45 -12.88 17.83 37.19
CA CYS A 45 -13.64 17.42 38.37
C CYS A 45 -14.71 18.48 38.64
N ASP A 46 -15.95 18.05 38.70
CA ASP A 46 -17.10 18.87 39.11
C ASP A 46 -17.32 18.65 40.61
N GLY A 47 -17.29 19.74 41.37
CA GLY A 47 -17.39 19.72 42.82
C GLY A 47 -18.82 19.93 43.29
N MET A 48 -19.31 19.02 44.14
CA MET A 48 -20.65 19.12 44.74
C MET A 48 -20.58 19.23 46.26
N GLY A 49 -21.53 19.95 46.85
CA GLY A 49 -21.66 20.08 48.31
C GLY A 49 -22.11 21.49 48.70
N GLY A 50 -22.90 21.60 49.77
CA GLY A 50 -23.41 22.89 50.23
C GLY A 50 -22.28 23.84 50.67
N GLY A 51 -22.42 25.13 50.38
CA GLY A 51 -21.40 26.14 50.70
C GLY A 51 -20.09 25.92 49.94
N PRO A 52 -18.90 26.12 50.57
CA PRO A 52 -17.60 25.99 49.90
C PRO A 52 -17.14 24.54 49.67
N GLY A 53 -17.99 23.56 49.98
CA GLY A 53 -17.67 22.13 49.92
C GLY A 53 -17.30 21.66 48.51
N GLY A 54 -18.10 22.02 47.51
CA GLY A 54 -17.89 21.58 46.13
C GLY A 54 -16.52 21.97 45.58
N LYS A 55 -16.20 23.27 45.62
CA LYS A 55 -14.89 23.79 45.18
C LYS A 55 -13.71 23.13 45.90
N THR A 56 -13.85 22.88 47.20
CA THR A 56 -12.80 22.23 47.99
C THR A 56 -12.61 20.77 47.55
N ALA A 57 -13.70 20.04 47.34
CA ALA A 57 -13.66 18.65 46.92
C ALA A 57 -13.02 18.47 45.52
N SER A 58 -13.44 19.27 44.54
CA SER A 58 -12.87 19.20 43.17
C SER A 58 -11.40 19.59 43.13
N SER A 59 -10.99 20.60 43.93
CA SER A 59 -9.59 20.99 44.07
C SER A 59 -8.73 19.88 44.68
N ILE A 60 -9.23 19.21 45.73
CA ILE A 60 -8.56 18.04 46.34
C ILE A 60 -8.49 16.90 45.33
N ALA A 61 -9.57 16.63 44.60
CA ALA A 61 -9.63 15.57 43.58
C ALA A 61 -8.52 15.74 42.55
N VAL A 62 -8.45 16.90 41.89
CA VAL A 62 -7.44 17.22 40.88
C VAL A 62 -6.03 17.02 41.43
N LYS A 63 -5.74 17.59 42.61
CA LYS A 63 -4.42 17.52 43.23
C LYS A 63 -4.00 16.08 43.53
N GLU A 64 -4.85 15.32 44.23
CA GLU A 64 -4.49 13.97 44.68
C GLU A 64 -4.50 12.95 43.54
N ILE A 65 -5.28 13.16 42.48
CA ILE A 65 -5.21 12.37 41.25
C ILE A 65 -3.83 12.56 40.60
N ILE A 66 -3.39 13.80 40.40
CA ILE A 66 -2.11 14.09 39.75
C ILE A 66 -0.95 13.55 40.59
N LEU A 67 -0.97 13.78 41.91
CA LEU A 67 0.04 13.23 42.83
C LEU A 67 0.03 11.70 42.84
N GLY A 68 -1.16 11.09 42.91
CA GLY A 68 -1.30 9.63 42.91
C GLY A 68 -0.76 8.97 41.64
N ILE A 69 -0.91 9.60 40.48
CA ILE A 69 -0.32 9.10 39.23
C ILE A 69 1.19 9.34 39.23
N LYS A 70 1.64 10.53 39.63
CA LYS A 70 3.07 10.86 39.66
C LYS A 70 3.87 9.94 40.61
N ASP A 71 3.30 9.63 41.76
CA ASP A 71 3.89 8.77 42.80
C ASP A 71 3.56 7.28 42.59
N GLY A 72 2.93 6.92 41.46
CA GLY A 72 2.53 5.54 41.17
C GLY A 72 3.71 4.58 41.24
N ASN A 73 3.46 3.33 41.64
CA ASN A 73 4.49 2.29 41.67
C ASN A 73 4.85 1.88 40.23
N PRO A 74 6.13 1.95 39.81
CA PRO A 74 6.56 1.55 38.46
C PRO A 74 6.26 0.10 38.09
N ASP A 75 6.08 -0.78 39.09
CA ASP A 75 5.74 -2.20 38.86
C ASP A 75 4.24 -2.42 38.54
N ASP A 76 3.39 -1.41 38.75
CA ASP A 76 1.97 -1.48 38.38
C ASP A 76 1.75 -1.11 36.91
N THR A 77 0.68 -1.64 36.32
CA THR A 77 0.18 -1.14 35.04
C THR A 77 -0.31 0.31 35.18
N ALA A 78 -0.16 1.13 34.14
CA ALA A 78 -0.69 2.50 34.11
C ALA A 78 -2.20 2.58 34.43
N VAL A 79 -2.98 1.60 34.00
CA VAL A 79 -4.42 1.46 34.35
C VAL A 79 -4.61 1.37 35.87
N ASN A 80 -3.90 0.47 36.54
CA ASN A 80 -3.96 0.33 38.00
C ASN A 80 -3.46 1.56 38.75
N ILE A 81 -2.45 2.26 38.21
CA ILE A 81 -1.95 3.52 38.78
C ILE A 81 -3.07 4.56 38.80
N VAL A 82 -3.79 4.74 37.69
CA VAL A 82 -4.93 5.67 37.62
C VAL A 82 -6.04 5.28 38.60
N ILE A 83 -6.40 3.99 38.71
CA ILE A 83 -7.40 3.53 39.68
C ILE A 83 -6.96 3.84 41.13
N LYS A 84 -5.69 3.55 41.47
CA LYS A 84 -5.15 3.83 42.81
C LYS A 84 -5.11 5.33 43.10
N ALA A 85 -4.82 6.16 42.11
CA ALA A 85 -4.84 7.61 42.24
C ALA A 85 -6.25 8.16 42.50
N ILE A 86 -7.27 7.66 41.80
CA ILE A 86 -8.67 8.02 42.08
C ILE A 86 -9.08 7.61 43.50
N ARG A 87 -8.71 6.39 43.93
CA ARG A 87 -8.98 5.92 45.30
C ARG A 87 -8.27 6.77 46.36
N ARG A 88 -7.03 7.19 46.09
CA ARG A 88 -6.30 8.13 46.94
C ARG A 88 -7.05 9.46 47.07
N ALA A 89 -7.50 10.04 45.95
CA ALA A 89 -8.29 11.27 45.95
C ALA A 89 -9.61 11.12 46.71
N ASN A 90 -10.32 10.00 46.52
CA ASN A 90 -11.55 9.69 47.25
C ASN A 90 -11.35 9.73 48.78
N LEU A 91 -10.32 9.04 49.26
CA LEU A 91 -10.01 9.00 50.70
C LEU A 91 -9.59 10.37 51.24
N ALA A 92 -8.85 11.16 50.45
CA ALA A 92 -8.45 12.51 50.85
C ALA A 92 -9.64 13.46 51.01
N ILE A 93 -10.64 13.39 50.13
CA ILE A 93 -11.88 14.18 50.24
C ILE A 93 -12.67 13.75 51.48
N ILE A 94 -12.80 12.44 51.71
CA ILE A 94 -13.46 11.90 52.91
C ILE A 94 -12.79 12.41 54.18
N GLU A 95 -11.46 12.41 54.24
CA GLU A 95 -10.72 12.83 55.43
C GLU A 95 -10.86 14.34 55.68
N ALA A 96 -10.72 15.16 54.64
CA ALA A 96 -10.93 16.60 54.74
C ALA A 96 -12.36 16.95 55.22
N GLY A 97 -13.37 16.17 54.79
CA GLY A 97 -14.76 16.33 55.23
C GLY A 97 -15.00 15.91 56.70
N LYS A 98 -14.14 15.07 57.29
CA LYS A 98 -14.18 14.75 58.73
C LYS A 98 -13.51 15.82 59.58
N GLU A 99 -12.39 16.35 59.11
CA GLU A 99 -11.61 17.37 59.84
C GLU A 99 -12.34 18.71 59.94
N THR A 100 -13.11 19.07 58.91
CA THR A 100 -13.82 20.36 58.85
C THR A 100 -15.34 20.16 58.76
N PRO A 101 -16.12 20.43 59.82
CA PRO A 101 -17.58 20.21 59.83
C PRO A 101 -18.34 20.90 58.68
N ALA A 102 -17.87 22.07 58.22
CA ALA A 102 -18.47 22.81 57.11
C ALA A 102 -18.28 22.14 55.74
N LEU A 103 -17.37 21.17 55.63
CA LEU A 103 -17.08 20.40 54.41
C LEU A 103 -17.72 19.00 54.44
N LYS A 104 -18.47 18.68 55.50
CA LYS A 104 -19.06 17.36 55.66
C LYS A 104 -20.02 17.05 54.50
N GLY A 105 -19.80 15.92 53.84
CA GLY A 105 -20.62 15.48 52.71
C GLY A 105 -20.28 16.16 51.38
N MET A 106 -19.17 16.91 51.30
CA MET A 106 -18.64 17.35 50.01
C MET A 106 -18.23 16.14 49.16
N GLY A 107 -18.35 16.28 47.86
CA GLY A 107 -17.94 15.27 46.91
C GLY A 107 -17.51 15.90 45.60
N SER A 108 -16.96 15.08 44.72
CA SER A 108 -16.62 15.53 43.37
C SER A 108 -16.72 14.39 42.37
N THR A 109 -17.01 14.72 41.11
CA THR A 109 -16.74 13.82 40.00
C THR A 109 -15.23 13.74 39.75
N CYS A 110 -14.80 12.78 38.94
CA CYS A 110 -13.50 12.86 38.28
C CYS A 110 -13.60 12.29 36.88
N THR A 111 -12.97 12.94 35.91
CA THR A 111 -12.76 12.40 34.57
C THR A 111 -11.32 12.65 34.17
N ILE A 112 -10.60 11.58 33.85
CA ILE A 112 -9.16 11.56 33.64
C ILE A 112 -8.86 11.07 32.23
N LEU A 113 -7.91 11.73 31.57
CA LEU A 113 -7.17 11.22 30.43
C LEU A 113 -5.69 11.15 30.81
N LEU A 114 -5.12 9.94 30.85
CA LEU A 114 -3.68 9.72 30.89
C LEU A 114 -3.23 9.25 29.51
N ILE A 115 -2.49 10.09 28.80
CA ILE A 115 -2.08 9.85 27.42
C ILE A 115 -0.56 9.71 27.30
N SER A 116 -0.12 8.65 26.63
CA SER A 116 1.29 8.38 26.30
C SER A 116 1.41 7.96 24.85
N ASN A 117 2.64 7.72 24.36
CA ASN A 117 2.84 7.14 23.03
C ASN A 117 2.30 5.70 22.91
N GLU A 118 2.02 5.02 24.03
CA GLU A 118 1.48 3.66 24.02
C GLU A 118 -0.02 3.66 23.73
N SER A 119 -0.80 4.46 24.46
CA SER A 119 -2.26 4.46 24.44
C SER A 119 -2.84 5.67 25.19
N ALA A 120 -4.16 5.85 25.11
CA ALA A 120 -4.93 6.74 25.95
C ALA A 120 -5.71 5.94 27.00
N ILE A 121 -5.44 6.19 28.28
CA ILE A 121 -6.17 5.63 29.40
C ILE A 121 -7.18 6.66 29.87
N ILE A 122 -8.44 6.26 29.87
CA ILE A 122 -9.57 7.05 30.33
C ILE A 122 -10.10 6.42 31.61
N ALA A 123 -10.31 7.22 32.65
CA ALA A 123 -11.01 6.78 33.84
C ALA A 123 -12.02 7.83 34.31
N HIS A 124 -13.18 7.43 34.81
CA HIS A 124 -14.17 8.38 35.31
C HIS A 124 -15.00 7.85 36.49
N VAL A 125 -15.46 8.79 37.32
CA VAL A 125 -16.44 8.60 38.38
C VAL A 125 -17.35 9.82 38.38
N GLY A 126 -18.63 9.64 38.03
CA GLY A 126 -19.63 10.69 38.02
C GLY A 126 -20.22 10.81 36.62
N ASP A 127 -20.71 11.98 36.29
CA ASP A 127 -21.37 12.35 35.03
C ASP A 127 -20.58 13.35 34.18
N SER A 128 -19.42 13.81 34.66
CA SER A 128 -18.43 14.41 33.76
C SER A 128 -17.98 13.40 32.70
N ARG A 129 -17.66 13.90 31.50
CA ARG A 129 -17.47 13.07 30.32
C ARG A 129 -16.12 13.26 29.66
N VAL A 130 -15.64 12.20 29.03
CA VAL A 130 -14.62 12.31 27.99
C VAL A 130 -15.10 11.68 26.70
N TYR A 131 -14.76 12.33 25.59
CA TYR A 131 -15.03 11.91 24.23
C TYR A 131 -13.71 11.64 23.51
N GLN A 132 -13.63 10.59 22.70
CA GLN A 132 -12.61 10.44 21.67
C GLN A 132 -13.24 10.73 20.32
N LEU A 133 -12.74 11.75 19.63
CA LEU A 133 -13.22 12.21 18.33
C LEU A 133 -12.17 11.93 17.26
N ARG A 134 -12.61 11.40 16.12
CA ARG A 134 -11.80 11.19 14.93
C ARG A 134 -12.45 11.85 13.73
N GLY A 135 -11.83 12.92 13.23
CA GLY A 135 -12.52 13.83 12.31
C GLY A 135 -13.81 14.32 12.98
N LYS A 136 -14.96 14.10 12.33
CA LYS A 136 -16.30 14.47 12.87
C LYS A 136 -17.03 13.32 13.56
N SER A 137 -16.37 12.20 13.81
CA SER A 137 -17.00 11.00 14.38
C SER A 137 -16.62 10.79 15.84
N LYS A 138 -17.61 10.50 16.69
CA LYS A 138 -17.42 10.00 18.05
C LYS A 138 -16.99 8.53 18.01
N ILE A 139 -15.75 8.25 18.39
CA ILE A 139 -15.20 6.89 18.49
C ILE A 139 -15.56 6.28 19.85
N PHE A 140 -15.48 7.09 20.91
CA PHE A 140 -15.75 6.67 22.27
C PHE A 140 -16.32 7.84 23.09
N ARG A 141 -17.10 7.50 24.12
CA ARG A 141 -17.52 8.40 25.21
C ARG A 141 -17.69 7.59 26.49
N THR A 142 -17.40 8.20 27.63
CA THR A 142 -17.82 7.66 28.93
C THR A 142 -19.34 7.71 29.12
N PHE A 143 -19.83 6.94 30.09
CA PHE A 143 -21.24 6.83 30.40
C PHE A 143 -21.48 7.32 31.82
N ASP A 144 -22.47 8.20 31.98
CA ASP A 144 -22.72 8.87 33.24
C ASP A 144 -23.08 7.85 34.32
N HIS A 145 -22.52 8.05 35.50
CA HIS A 145 -22.99 7.38 36.70
C HIS A 145 -24.17 8.17 37.27
N SER A 146 -25.32 8.13 36.58
CA SER A 146 -26.55 8.79 37.00
C SER A 146 -27.75 7.84 36.98
N MET A 147 -28.75 8.14 37.82
CA MET A 147 -29.92 7.28 37.99
C MET A 147 -30.68 7.09 36.67
N VAL A 148 -30.77 8.13 35.86
CA VAL A 148 -31.43 8.08 34.55
C VAL A 148 -30.61 7.28 33.54
N PHE A 149 -29.28 7.30 33.65
CA PHE A 149 -28.42 6.56 32.73
C PHE A 149 -28.48 5.05 33.01
N ASP A 150 -28.70 4.64 34.26
CA ASP A 150 -28.98 3.23 34.58
C ASP A 150 -30.23 2.72 33.84
N LEU A 151 -31.26 3.56 33.68
CA LEU A 151 -32.46 3.24 32.90
C LEU A 151 -32.19 3.17 31.40
N VAL A 152 -31.31 4.03 30.87
CA VAL A 152 -30.84 3.95 29.47
C VAL A 152 -30.11 2.63 29.22
N LYS A 153 -29.20 2.26 30.13
CA LYS A 153 -28.44 1.00 30.05
C LYS A 153 -29.36 -0.23 30.07
N GLN A 154 -30.47 -0.14 30.80
CA GLN A 154 -31.53 -1.15 30.83
C GLN A 154 -32.50 -1.07 29.64
N LYS A 155 -32.30 -0.14 28.69
CA LYS A 155 -33.16 0.14 27.52
C LYS A 155 -34.60 0.51 27.89
N VAL A 156 -34.80 1.10 29.06
CA VAL A 156 -36.11 1.57 29.53
C VAL A 156 -36.46 2.93 28.93
N ILE A 157 -35.47 3.81 28.79
CA ILE A 157 -35.59 5.15 28.19
C ILE A 157 -34.47 5.39 27.17
N THR A 158 -34.65 6.37 26.28
CA THR A 158 -33.60 6.82 25.35
C THR A 158 -32.63 7.79 26.04
N GLU A 159 -31.42 7.97 25.48
CA GLU A 159 -30.46 8.98 25.99
C GLU A 159 -31.07 10.39 25.99
N GLU A 160 -31.88 10.71 24.97
CA GLU A 160 -32.55 11.99 24.87
C GLU A 160 -33.61 12.19 25.96
N GLN A 161 -34.38 11.14 26.28
CA GLN A 161 -35.33 11.16 27.39
C GLN A 161 -34.62 11.28 28.75
N ALA A 162 -33.48 10.61 28.91
CA ALA A 162 -32.67 10.70 30.13
C ALA A 162 -32.15 12.12 30.35
N ARG A 163 -31.68 12.77 29.29
CA ARG A 163 -31.20 14.17 29.32
C ARG A 163 -32.28 15.16 29.74
N LEU A 164 -33.51 14.96 29.30
CA LEU A 164 -34.65 15.85 29.61
C LEU A 164 -35.35 15.50 30.93
N SER A 165 -34.88 14.47 31.65
CA SER A 165 -35.47 14.03 32.91
C SER A 165 -35.14 15.01 34.03
N ALA A 166 -36.09 15.27 34.93
CA ALA A 166 -35.86 16.05 36.14
C ALA A 166 -34.83 15.41 37.10
N GLN A 167 -34.48 14.14 36.89
CA GLN A 167 -33.51 13.38 37.68
C GLN A 167 -32.16 13.25 36.98
N SER A 168 -31.92 13.98 35.88
CA SER A 168 -30.67 13.94 35.12
C SER A 168 -29.44 14.20 35.98
N ASN A 169 -29.56 15.09 36.96
CA ASN A 169 -28.46 15.56 37.81
C ASN A 169 -28.28 14.70 39.07
N VAL A 170 -29.02 13.59 39.20
CA VAL A 170 -28.89 12.68 40.34
C VAL A 170 -27.83 11.63 40.01
N ILE A 171 -26.60 11.90 40.41
CA ILE A 171 -25.48 10.98 40.25
C ILE A 171 -25.52 9.82 41.26
N THR A 172 -25.09 8.64 40.83
CA THR A 172 -25.05 7.40 41.61
C THR A 172 -23.65 7.09 42.15
N ARG A 173 -22.61 7.73 41.60
CA ARG A 173 -21.20 7.59 42.04
C ARG A 173 -20.50 8.94 42.07
N ALA A 174 -19.81 9.21 43.18
CA ALA A 174 -18.97 10.40 43.37
C ALA A 174 -17.85 10.10 44.36
N LEU A 175 -16.74 10.83 44.22
CA LEU A 175 -15.67 10.85 45.20
C LEU A 175 -16.12 11.58 46.47
N GLY A 176 -15.56 11.23 47.62
CA GLY A 176 -15.87 11.86 48.91
C GLY A 176 -17.05 11.23 49.67
N ILE A 177 -17.83 10.35 49.04
CA ILE A 177 -19.08 9.84 49.61
C ILE A 177 -18.91 8.48 50.30
N LYS A 178 -18.30 7.51 49.62
CA LYS A 178 -18.06 6.15 50.14
C LYS A 178 -16.58 5.79 50.01
N PRO A 179 -15.96 5.14 51.02
CA PRO A 179 -14.55 4.76 50.93
C PRO A 179 -14.24 3.79 49.78
N ASP A 180 -15.12 2.82 49.56
CA ASP A 180 -15.02 1.90 48.42
C ASP A 180 -15.73 2.52 47.22
N ILE A 181 -14.93 2.91 46.22
CA ILE A 181 -15.40 3.54 44.99
C ILE A 181 -15.06 2.65 43.80
N GLU A 182 -16.08 2.39 42.99
CA GLU A 182 -15.95 1.72 41.71
C GLU A 182 -15.53 2.74 40.65
N VAL A 183 -14.46 2.40 39.93
CA VAL A 183 -13.85 3.26 38.90
C VAL A 183 -14.04 2.59 37.55
N ASP A 184 -14.70 3.27 36.63
CA ASP A 184 -14.76 2.86 35.24
C ASP A 184 -13.46 3.31 34.57
N VAL A 185 -12.75 2.36 33.93
CA VAL A 185 -11.48 2.62 33.26
C VAL A 185 -11.39 1.86 31.94
N ILE A 186 -10.82 2.49 30.92
CA ILE A 186 -10.59 1.89 29.61
C ILE A 186 -9.29 2.39 29.00
N GLU A 187 -8.62 1.51 28.28
CA GLU A 187 -7.43 1.83 27.50
C GLU A 187 -7.78 1.76 26.00
N LEU A 188 -7.53 2.85 25.27
CA LEU A 188 -7.90 3.02 23.88
C LEU A 188 -6.68 3.36 23.01
N PRO A 189 -6.63 2.85 21.77
CA PRO A 189 -5.70 3.35 20.76
C PRO A 189 -6.16 4.70 20.24
N PHE A 190 -5.22 5.52 19.75
CA PHE A 190 -5.50 6.79 19.08
C PHE A 190 -4.68 6.95 17.80
N ASP A 191 -5.25 7.68 16.85
CA ASP A 191 -4.59 8.01 15.59
C ASP A 191 -4.23 9.50 15.55
N THR A 192 -3.23 9.87 14.76
CA THR A 192 -2.87 11.28 14.52
C THR A 192 -4.11 12.09 14.15
N GLY A 193 -4.31 13.21 14.86
CA GLY A 193 -5.40 14.14 14.66
C GLY A 193 -6.65 13.84 15.48
N ASP A 194 -6.69 12.70 16.19
CA ASP A 194 -7.75 12.42 17.17
C ASP A 194 -7.76 13.52 18.25
N ARG A 195 -8.97 13.92 18.65
CA ARG A 195 -9.21 14.86 19.76
C ARG A 195 -9.86 14.15 20.92
N PHE A 196 -9.31 14.32 22.11
CA PHE A 196 -9.95 13.97 23.36
C PHE A 196 -10.56 15.22 23.98
N LEU A 197 -11.88 15.22 24.19
CA LEU A 197 -12.61 16.31 24.82
C LEU A 197 -13.09 15.85 26.19
N LEU A 198 -12.58 16.46 27.26
CA LEU A 198 -13.05 16.27 28.63
C LEU A 198 -14.00 17.42 28.99
N THR A 199 -15.14 17.15 29.61
CA THR A 199 -16.14 18.17 29.96
C THR A 199 -16.84 17.87 31.28
N THR A 200 -17.20 18.92 32.03
CA THR A 200 -18.22 18.87 33.08
C THR A 200 -19.63 18.97 32.47
N ASP A 201 -20.66 18.73 33.28
CA ASP A 201 -22.06 18.71 32.84
C ASP A 201 -22.56 20.08 32.37
N GLY A 202 -22.02 21.18 32.89
CA GLY A 202 -22.35 22.52 32.43
C GLY A 202 -22.01 22.77 30.96
N ILE A 203 -21.04 22.02 30.40
CA ILE A 203 -20.76 22.07 28.96
C ILE A 203 -21.71 21.16 28.19
N HIS A 204 -21.71 19.85 28.47
CA HIS A 204 -22.41 18.88 27.63
C HIS A 204 -23.92 18.77 27.93
N GLY A 205 -24.40 19.38 29.02
CA GLY A 205 -25.81 19.53 29.37
C GLY A 205 -26.46 20.76 28.72
N ALA A 206 -25.69 21.80 28.40
CA ALA A 206 -26.21 23.05 27.82
C ALA A 206 -26.44 23.01 26.30
N ILE A 207 -25.90 21.99 25.63
CA ILE A 207 -25.88 21.86 24.17
C ILE A 207 -26.14 20.41 23.75
N SER A 208 -26.55 20.18 22.50
CA SER A 208 -26.72 18.82 21.98
C SER A 208 -25.38 18.13 21.77
N GLU A 209 -25.34 16.79 21.94
CA GLU A 209 -24.09 16.03 21.72
C GLU A 209 -23.56 16.20 20.29
N SER A 210 -24.45 16.22 19.30
CA SER A 210 -24.08 16.42 17.89
C SER A 210 -23.41 17.77 17.63
N GLU A 211 -23.93 18.83 18.24
CA GLU A 211 -23.41 20.19 18.10
C GLU A 211 -22.09 20.35 18.85
N LEU A 212 -21.96 19.79 20.06
CA LEU A 212 -20.70 19.76 20.79
C LEU A 212 -19.60 19.04 19.99
N ILE A 213 -19.93 17.89 19.38
CA ILE A 213 -19.00 17.14 18.53
C ILE A 213 -18.63 17.97 17.30
N GLU A 214 -19.58 18.64 16.66
CA GLU A 214 -19.31 19.48 15.49
C GLU A 214 -18.33 20.61 15.82
N MET A 215 -18.58 21.36 16.89
CA MET A 215 -17.68 22.43 17.35
C MET A 215 -16.30 21.87 17.71
N ALA A 216 -16.26 20.83 18.56
CA ALA A 216 -15.00 20.24 19.02
C ALA A 216 -14.20 19.55 17.91
N SER A 217 -14.82 19.25 16.77
CA SER A 217 -14.17 18.66 15.59
C SER A 217 -13.67 19.70 14.58
N ASP A 218 -13.82 21.00 14.86
CA ASP A 218 -13.41 22.04 13.91
C ASP A 218 -11.88 22.11 13.76
N LYS A 219 -11.41 21.82 12.53
CA LYS A 219 -9.99 21.86 12.14
C LYS A 219 -9.63 23.13 11.36
N LYS A 220 -10.58 24.03 11.11
CA LYS A 220 -10.35 25.30 10.41
C LYS A 220 -9.70 26.33 11.33
N HIS A 221 -10.06 26.30 12.62
CA HIS A 221 -9.52 27.18 13.63
C HIS A 221 -8.47 26.46 14.50
N ALA A 222 -7.59 27.25 15.12
CA ALA A 222 -6.62 26.73 16.08
C ALA A 222 -7.34 26.12 17.30
N LEU A 223 -6.77 25.08 17.91
CA LEU A 223 -7.41 24.33 18.99
C LEU A 223 -7.82 25.21 20.20
N GLY A 224 -7.00 26.22 20.52
CA GLY A 224 -7.34 27.19 21.57
C GLY A 224 -8.60 28.01 21.26
N ILE A 225 -8.76 28.45 20.00
CA ILE A 225 -9.96 29.18 19.55
C ILE A 225 -11.18 28.27 19.66
N VAL A 226 -11.09 27.02 19.22
CA VAL A 226 -12.18 26.04 19.32
C VAL A 226 -12.60 25.84 20.77
N THR A 227 -11.63 25.72 21.68
CA THR A 227 -11.89 25.52 23.13
C THR A 227 -12.63 26.73 23.73
N ASP A 228 -12.19 27.94 23.40
CA ASP A 228 -12.82 29.20 23.82
C ASP A 228 -14.20 29.41 23.24
N GLU A 229 -14.38 29.09 21.95
CA GLU A 229 -15.64 29.26 21.24
C GLU A 229 -16.74 28.39 21.85
N ILE A 230 -16.42 27.14 22.23
CA ILE A 230 -17.35 26.25 22.94
C ILE A 230 -17.78 26.89 24.26
N ALA A 231 -16.83 27.31 25.10
CA ALA A 231 -17.14 27.93 26.38
C ALA A 231 -17.94 29.23 26.21
N THR A 232 -17.56 30.08 25.26
CA THR A 232 -18.20 31.37 24.97
C THR A 232 -19.61 31.21 24.44
N THR A 233 -19.82 30.26 23.54
CA THR A 233 -21.15 29.98 22.96
C THR A 233 -22.10 29.50 24.05
N ILE A 234 -21.67 28.54 24.88
CA ILE A 234 -22.48 27.99 25.96
C ILE A 234 -22.79 29.04 27.02
N ASP A 235 -21.76 29.80 27.44
CA ASP A 235 -21.92 30.84 28.45
C ASP A 235 -22.82 31.99 27.96
N GLY A 236 -22.69 32.38 26.68
CA GLY A 236 -23.57 33.36 26.04
C GLY A 236 -25.03 32.90 25.98
N LYS A 237 -25.26 31.64 25.59
CA LYS A 237 -26.60 31.04 25.56
C LYS A 237 -27.21 31.00 26.96
N GLY A 238 -26.48 30.51 27.96
CA GLY A 238 -26.96 30.43 29.33
C GLY A 238 -27.33 31.80 29.92
N ARG A 239 -26.53 32.85 29.63
CA ARG A 239 -26.87 34.23 30.03
C ARG A 239 -28.17 34.73 29.38
N ASN A 240 -28.38 34.44 28.10
CA ASN A 240 -29.59 34.83 27.38
C ASN A 240 -30.85 34.10 27.89
N GLU A 241 -30.68 32.89 28.44
CA GLU A 241 -31.77 32.06 28.98
C GLU A 241 -32.06 32.32 30.47
N GLY A 242 -31.46 33.35 31.07
CA GLY A 242 -31.71 33.77 32.45
C GLY A 242 -30.51 33.68 33.40
N GLY A 243 -29.35 33.22 32.90
CA GLY A 243 -28.07 33.31 33.60
C GLY A 243 -27.92 32.38 34.81
N GLY A 244 -28.73 31.34 34.92
CA GLY A 244 -28.66 30.33 36.00
C GLY A 244 -27.99 29.01 35.57
N HIS A 245 -27.27 29.00 34.45
CA HIS A 245 -26.54 27.83 33.95
C HIS A 245 -25.32 27.49 34.81
N ASP A 246 -24.79 26.29 34.63
CA ASP A 246 -23.77 25.74 35.52
C ASP A 246 -22.36 26.30 35.31
N ASN A 247 -21.43 25.88 36.17
CA ASN A 247 -19.99 26.01 35.93
C ASN A 247 -19.60 25.31 34.63
N LEU A 248 -18.68 25.89 33.89
CA LEU A 248 -18.36 25.47 32.52
C LEU A 248 -16.90 25.08 32.44
N THR A 249 -16.58 23.80 32.43
CA THR A 249 -15.19 23.33 32.35
C THR A 249 -14.98 22.32 31.24
N LEU A 250 -13.98 22.57 30.40
CA LEU A 250 -13.55 21.64 29.36
C LEU A 250 -12.04 21.64 29.16
N ALA A 251 -11.53 20.53 28.62
CA ALA A 251 -10.19 20.43 28.07
C ALA A 251 -10.20 19.66 26.74
N ILE A 252 -9.45 20.13 25.76
CA ILE A 252 -9.30 19.46 24.46
C ILE A 252 -7.83 19.13 24.22
N ILE A 253 -7.54 17.84 24.02
CA ILE A 253 -6.21 17.32 23.67
C ILE A 253 -6.25 16.78 22.25
N GLU A 254 -5.42 17.33 21.36
CA GLU A 254 -5.23 16.84 20.00
C GLU A 254 -3.92 16.07 19.88
N THR A 255 -4.00 14.88 19.29
CA THR A 255 -2.85 14.01 19.04
C THR A 255 -2.16 14.37 17.73
N LYS A 256 -0.83 14.35 17.71
CA LYS A 256 -0.02 14.58 16.50
C LYS A 256 0.62 13.29 15.97
N THR A 257 0.58 12.21 16.74
CA THR A 257 1.13 10.90 16.38
C THR A 257 0.09 9.80 16.62
N ASN A 258 0.32 8.62 16.04
CA ASN A 258 -0.46 7.42 16.35
C ASN A 258 0.07 6.75 17.61
N SER A 259 -0.82 6.16 18.41
CA SER A 259 -0.44 5.30 19.51
C SER A 259 0.19 3.99 19.00
N LYS A 260 1.04 3.37 19.83
CA LYS A 260 1.57 2.03 19.56
C LYS A 260 0.48 0.95 19.71
N LEU A 261 -0.44 1.13 20.65
CA LEU A 261 -1.63 0.28 20.76
C LEU A 261 -2.44 0.38 19.44
N ARG A 262 -2.85 -0.77 18.92
CA ARG A 262 -3.64 -0.87 17.67
C ARG A 262 -5.05 -1.32 18.00
N SER A 263 -6.04 -0.80 17.26
CA SER A 263 -7.41 -1.28 17.41
C SER A 263 -7.52 -2.75 17.00
N LYS A 264 -8.30 -3.53 17.76
CA LYS A 264 -8.64 -4.90 17.36
C LYS A 264 -9.54 -4.81 16.13
N MET A 265 -9.05 -5.26 14.97
CA MET A 265 -9.85 -5.32 13.74
C MET A 265 -11.18 -6.03 13.99
N ASN A 266 -12.27 -5.39 13.56
CA ASN A 266 -13.61 -5.98 13.59
C ASN A 266 -13.62 -7.32 12.83
N LYS A 267 -14.41 -8.29 13.30
CA LYS A 267 -14.60 -9.59 12.63
C LYS A 267 -15.00 -9.42 11.17
N LYS A 268 -15.85 -8.42 10.85
CA LYS A 268 -16.22 -8.09 9.47
C LYS A 268 -15.02 -7.67 8.63
N THR A 269 -14.17 -6.79 9.16
CA THR A 269 -12.95 -6.32 8.48
C THR A 269 -11.95 -7.46 8.27
N LYS A 270 -11.76 -8.33 9.27
CA LYS A 270 -10.94 -9.55 9.13
C LYS A 270 -11.46 -10.49 8.04
N LEU A 271 -12.77 -10.71 7.99
CA LEU A 271 -13.41 -11.54 6.98
C LEU A 271 -13.19 -10.95 5.57
N LEU A 272 -13.37 -9.64 5.44
CA LEU A 272 -13.23 -8.93 4.16
C LEU A 272 -11.78 -8.95 3.66
N LEU A 273 -10.81 -8.73 4.56
CA LEU A 273 -9.39 -8.84 4.23
C LEU A 273 -8.98 -10.26 3.82
N GLY A 274 -9.55 -11.27 4.49
CA GLY A 274 -9.38 -12.68 4.13
C GLY A 274 -9.94 -13.00 2.74
N ALA A 275 -11.13 -12.49 2.42
CA ALA A 275 -11.74 -12.65 1.10
C ALA A 275 -10.91 -11.98 0.00
N VAL A 276 -10.42 -10.76 0.23
CA VAL A 276 -9.54 -10.04 -0.72
C VAL A 276 -8.23 -10.81 -0.93
N SER A 277 -7.58 -11.28 0.13
CA SER A 277 -6.37 -12.11 0.00
C SER A 277 -6.63 -13.40 -0.79
N LEU A 278 -7.76 -14.07 -0.56
CA LEU A 278 -8.13 -15.27 -1.30
C LEU A 278 -8.33 -14.97 -2.79
N ILE A 279 -9.00 -13.87 -3.13
CA ILE A 279 -9.18 -13.43 -4.52
C ILE A 279 -7.83 -13.14 -5.18
N CYS A 280 -6.91 -12.45 -4.48
CA CYS A 280 -5.56 -12.20 -5.00
C CYS A 280 -4.78 -13.50 -5.23
N LEU A 281 -4.85 -14.47 -4.30
CA LEU A 281 -4.20 -15.76 -4.44
C LEU A 281 -4.77 -16.58 -5.60
N LEU A 282 -6.11 -16.60 -5.75
CA LEU A 282 -6.77 -17.26 -6.87
C LEU A 282 -6.41 -16.61 -8.21
N SER A 283 -6.31 -15.28 -8.26
CA SER A 283 -5.87 -14.55 -9.45
C SER A 283 -4.43 -14.89 -9.84
N LEU A 284 -3.51 -14.94 -8.87
CA LEU A 284 -2.13 -15.36 -9.10
C LEU A 284 -2.05 -16.81 -9.59
N ALA A 285 -2.79 -17.73 -8.97
CA ALA A 285 -2.83 -19.13 -9.38
C ALA A 285 -3.41 -19.30 -10.80
N PHE A 286 -4.50 -18.60 -11.10
CA PHE A 286 -5.13 -18.62 -12.42
C PHE A 286 -4.18 -18.11 -13.51
N ASN A 287 -3.52 -16.97 -13.27
CA ASN A 287 -2.52 -16.43 -14.19
C ASN A 287 -1.32 -17.36 -14.36
N GLY A 288 -0.88 -18.03 -13.29
CA GLY A 288 0.17 -19.06 -13.35
C GLY A 288 -0.20 -20.25 -14.23
N VAL A 289 -1.43 -20.76 -14.10
CA VAL A 289 -1.96 -21.85 -14.96
C VAL A 289 -2.07 -21.41 -16.41
N LEU A 290 -2.53 -20.18 -16.65
CA LEU A 290 -2.69 -19.64 -18.01
C LEU A 290 -1.32 -19.52 -18.72
N LEU A 291 -0.30 -19.02 -18.01
CA LEU A 291 1.08 -18.93 -18.51
C LEU A 291 1.68 -20.33 -18.75
N GLY A 292 1.44 -21.28 -17.85
CA GLY A 292 1.87 -22.67 -18.00
C GLY A 292 1.27 -23.34 -19.23
N ARG A 293 -0.04 -23.16 -19.48
CA ARG A 293 -0.73 -23.70 -20.65
C ARG A 293 -0.19 -23.11 -21.96
N ASN A 294 0.00 -21.79 -22.02
CA ASN A 294 0.54 -21.12 -23.21
C ASN A 294 1.95 -21.61 -23.58
N ASN A 295 2.84 -21.79 -22.58
CA ASN A 295 4.18 -22.32 -22.83
C ASN A 295 4.16 -23.78 -23.30
N SER A 296 3.28 -24.62 -22.74
CA SER A 296 3.13 -26.01 -23.21
C SER A 296 2.60 -26.09 -24.64
N SER A 297 1.61 -25.28 -25.01
CA SER A 297 1.08 -25.26 -26.39
C SER A 297 2.07 -24.70 -27.40
N ALA A 298 2.89 -23.71 -27.01
CA ALA A 298 3.94 -23.18 -27.86
C ALA A 298 5.02 -24.26 -28.14
N SER A 299 5.42 -25.01 -27.10
CA SER A 299 6.42 -26.08 -27.22
C SER A 299 5.94 -27.26 -28.09
N GLU A 300 4.67 -27.65 -28.00
CA GLU A 300 4.14 -28.72 -28.86
C GLU A 300 4.04 -28.31 -30.33
N ASN A 301 3.61 -27.08 -30.62
CA ASN A 301 3.56 -26.56 -31.98
C ASN A 301 4.96 -26.45 -32.61
N GLU A 302 5.96 -26.04 -31.83
CA GLU A 302 7.35 -25.94 -32.29
C GLU A 302 7.96 -27.32 -32.58
N LYS A 303 7.67 -28.33 -31.74
CA LYS A 303 8.06 -29.73 -31.99
C LYS A 303 7.38 -30.31 -33.22
N ALA A 304 6.10 -30.03 -33.43
CA ALA A 304 5.38 -30.49 -34.61
C ALA A 304 5.93 -29.88 -35.91
N ALA A 305 6.27 -28.59 -35.89
CA ALA A 305 6.90 -27.90 -37.03
C ALA A 305 8.29 -28.47 -37.35
N LEU A 306 9.11 -28.77 -36.33
CA LEU A 306 10.43 -29.38 -36.52
C LEU A 306 10.34 -30.79 -37.13
N ILE A 307 9.38 -31.60 -36.70
CA ILE A 307 9.14 -32.93 -37.27
C ILE A 307 8.75 -32.82 -38.74
N GLN A 308 7.84 -31.90 -39.09
CA GLN A 308 7.37 -31.70 -40.45
C GLN A 308 8.49 -31.21 -41.40
N VAL A 309 9.36 -30.32 -40.91
CA VAL A 309 10.56 -29.88 -41.64
C VAL A 309 11.54 -31.03 -41.84
N GLN A 310 11.78 -31.83 -40.80
CA GLN A 310 12.69 -32.98 -40.86
C GLN A 310 12.22 -34.05 -41.86
N ASP A 311 10.92 -34.34 -41.91
CA ASP A 311 10.36 -35.32 -42.85
C ASP A 311 10.41 -34.82 -44.31
N SER A 312 10.19 -33.51 -44.52
CA SER A 312 10.34 -32.88 -45.84
C SER A 312 11.79 -32.95 -46.35
N LEU A 313 12.77 -32.71 -45.46
CA LEU A 313 14.20 -32.84 -45.77
C LEU A 313 14.58 -34.28 -46.13
N LYS A 314 14.04 -35.29 -45.41
CA LYS A 314 14.29 -36.70 -45.74
C LYS A 314 13.76 -37.08 -47.12
N GLN A 315 12.56 -36.63 -47.50
CA GLN A 315 12.03 -36.88 -48.84
C GLN A 315 12.90 -36.26 -49.94
N GLN A 316 13.37 -35.02 -49.74
CA GLN A 316 14.27 -34.37 -50.71
C GLN A 316 15.61 -35.09 -50.86
N VAL A 317 16.15 -35.68 -49.79
CA VAL A 317 17.38 -36.49 -49.86
C VAL A 317 17.15 -37.76 -50.68
N VAL A 318 16.05 -38.49 -50.42
CA VAL A 318 15.71 -39.71 -51.17
C VAL A 318 15.51 -39.41 -52.66
N GLU A 319 14.83 -38.32 -52.99
CA GLU A 319 14.61 -37.90 -54.37
C GLU A 319 15.95 -37.55 -55.05
N ARG A 320 16.83 -36.81 -54.38
CA ARG A 320 18.16 -36.47 -54.93
C ARG A 320 19.05 -37.70 -55.10
N ASP A 321 19.03 -38.65 -54.17
CA ASP A 321 19.79 -39.91 -54.31
C ASP A 321 19.33 -40.70 -55.54
N SER A 322 18.03 -40.70 -55.82
CA SER A 322 17.47 -41.36 -57.02
C SER A 322 17.94 -40.69 -58.32
N ILE A 323 18.01 -39.36 -58.35
CA ILE A 323 18.48 -38.57 -59.50
C ILE A 323 19.99 -38.77 -59.70
N ILE A 324 20.77 -38.76 -58.62
CA ILE A 324 22.22 -39.02 -58.69
C ILE A 324 22.47 -40.40 -59.28
N LYS A 325 21.72 -41.42 -58.85
CA LYS A 325 21.84 -42.77 -59.39
C LYS A 325 21.55 -42.82 -60.90
N SER A 326 20.47 -42.20 -61.37
CA SER A 326 20.14 -42.18 -62.81
C SER A 326 21.19 -41.45 -63.65
N MET A 327 21.72 -40.32 -63.15
CA MET A 327 22.79 -39.58 -63.84
C MET A 327 24.10 -40.38 -63.92
N THR A 328 24.41 -41.15 -62.88
CA THR A 328 25.62 -42.00 -62.84
C THR A 328 25.51 -43.15 -63.84
N ASP A 329 24.33 -43.75 -63.94
CA ASP A 329 24.04 -44.81 -64.92
C ASP A 329 24.09 -44.29 -66.36
N GLU A 330 23.54 -43.10 -66.63
CA GLU A 330 23.67 -42.43 -67.94
C GLU A 330 25.12 -42.11 -68.30
N GLN A 331 25.92 -41.60 -67.34
CA GLN A 331 27.34 -41.32 -67.57
C GLN A 331 28.15 -42.59 -67.88
N MET A 332 27.94 -43.69 -67.16
CA MET A 332 28.61 -44.95 -67.47
C MET A 332 28.27 -45.47 -68.87
N THR A 333 27.02 -45.29 -69.30
CA THR A 333 26.56 -45.70 -70.62
C THR A 333 27.19 -44.86 -71.73
N ALA A 334 27.23 -43.53 -71.54
CA ALA A 334 27.85 -42.59 -72.47
C ALA A 334 29.38 -42.79 -72.56
N GLN A 335 30.05 -43.06 -71.44
CA GLN A 335 31.49 -43.30 -71.41
C GLN A 335 31.88 -44.61 -72.10
N SER A 336 31.08 -45.67 -71.95
CA SER A 336 31.26 -46.93 -72.66
C SER A 336 31.11 -46.77 -74.19
N ALA A 337 30.14 -45.95 -74.63
CA ALA A 337 29.95 -45.62 -76.04
C ALA A 337 31.13 -44.81 -76.63
N ALA A 338 31.66 -43.84 -75.86
CA ALA A 338 32.80 -43.02 -76.29
C ALA A 338 34.11 -43.83 -76.42
N VAL A 339 34.35 -44.79 -75.52
CA VAL A 339 35.52 -45.70 -75.60
C VAL A 339 35.46 -46.55 -76.87
N ASN A 340 34.28 -47.09 -77.21
CA ASN A 340 34.09 -47.87 -78.43
C ASN A 340 34.32 -47.04 -79.70
N ALA A 341 33.77 -45.82 -79.77
CA ALA A 341 33.96 -44.92 -80.91
C ALA A 341 35.44 -44.55 -81.14
N ASN A 342 36.20 -44.30 -80.08
CA ASN A 342 37.64 -44.01 -80.18
C ASN A 342 38.45 -45.20 -80.72
N SER A 343 38.08 -46.43 -80.36
CA SER A 343 38.74 -47.63 -80.90
C SER A 343 38.53 -47.78 -82.41
N THR A 344 37.32 -47.46 -82.90
CA THR A 344 36.98 -47.49 -84.33
C THR A 344 37.72 -46.41 -85.10
N LEU A 345 37.79 -45.18 -84.57
CA LEU A 345 38.54 -44.08 -85.17
C LEU A 345 40.04 -44.40 -85.26
N SER A 346 40.63 -44.98 -84.22
CA SER A 346 42.04 -45.37 -84.23
C SER A 346 42.35 -46.38 -85.34
N THR A 347 41.44 -47.33 -85.57
CA THR A 347 41.57 -48.34 -86.63
C THR A 347 41.50 -47.70 -88.03
N GLN A 348 40.60 -46.73 -88.24
CA GLN A 348 40.50 -45.98 -89.50
C GLN A 348 41.70 -45.08 -89.78
N VAL A 349 42.27 -44.46 -88.74
CA VAL A 349 43.48 -43.63 -88.88
C VAL A 349 44.66 -44.48 -89.35
N GLU A 350 44.82 -45.70 -88.81
CA GLU A 350 45.89 -46.61 -89.23
C GLU A 350 45.69 -47.14 -90.67
N SER A 351 44.45 -47.39 -91.11
CA SER A 351 44.21 -47.75 -92.53
C SER A 351 44.55 -46.61 -93.48
N LEU A 352 44.17 -45.37 -93.14
CA LEU A 352 44.46 -44.19 -93.96
C LEU A 352 45.97 -43.88 -94.03
N LYS A 353 46.72 -44.11 -92.94
CA LYS A 353 48.19 -43.99 -92.96
C LYS A 353 48.84 -44.98 -93.93
N ARG A 354 48.36 -46.23 -93.98
CA ARG A 354 48.88 -47.25 -94.91
C ARG A 354 48.59 -46.87 -96.36
N GLU A 355 47.39 -46.38 -96.64
CA GLU A 355 46.98 -45.94 -97.97
C GLU A 355 47.81 -44.74 -98.44
N LYS A 356 48.03 -43.76 -97.55
CA LYS A 356 48.93 -42.61 -97.83
C LYS A 356 50.35 -43.06 -98.18
N SER A 357 50.92 -44.00 -97.43
CA SER A 357 52.26 -44.53 -97.70
C SER A 357 52.35 -45.24 -99.06
N ALA A 358 51.31 -46.00 -99.44
CA ALA A 358 51.24 -46.64 -100.75
C ALA A 358 51.17 -45.62 -101.91
N LEU A 359 50.37 -44.55 -101.74
CA LEU A 359 50.26 -43.47 -102.71
C LEU A 359 51.56 -42.66 -102.84
N GLU A 360 52.26 -42.39 -101.74
CA GLU A 360 53.59 -41.75 -101.76
C GLU A 360 54.61 -42.61 -102.52
N GLY A 361 54.57 -43.94 -102.36
CA GLY A 361 55.41 -44.86 -103.13
C GLY A 361 55.11 -44.82 -104.63
N GLN A 362 53.83 -44.77 -105.02
CA GLN A 362 53.42 -44.62 -106.42
C GLN A 362 53.83 -43.27 -107.00
N LEU A 363 53.70 -42.19 -106.21
CA LEU A 363 54.09 -40.85 -106.60
C LEU A 363 55.60 -40.75 -106.84
N ASN A 364 56.43 -41.30 -105.95
CA ASN A 364 57.88 -41.33 -106.16
C ASN A 364 58.27 -42.10 -107.42
N LYS A 365 57.61 -43.24 -107.67
CA LYS A 365 57.86 -44.04 -108.88
C LYS A 365 57.51 -43.27 -110.16
N LYS A 366 56.35 -42.60 -110.17
CA LYS A 366 55.94 -41.72 -111.28
C LYS A 366 56.81 -40.47 -111.41
N THR A 367 57.34 -39.95 -110.31
CA THR A 367 58.24 -38.79 -110.33
C THR A 367 59.57 -39.17 -110.98
N GLU A 368 60.07 -40.38 -110.69
CA GLU A 368 61.31 -40.86 -111.31
C GLU A 368 61.12 -41.26 -112.78
N GLU A 369 59.97 -41.82 -113.15
CA GLU A 369 59.58 -41.99 -114.56
C GLU A 369 59.50 -40.64 -115.29
N ASN A 370 58.86 -39.63 -114.68
CA ASN A 370 58.79 -38.29 -115.24
C ASN A 370 60.17 -37.63 -115.35
N LYS A 371 61.08 -37.88 -114.40
CA LYS A 371 62.44 -37.36 -114.46
C LYS A 371 63.21 -37.97 -115.63
N LYS A 372 63.11 -39.29 -115.83
CA LYS A 372 63.68 -39.96 -117.01
C LYS A 372 63.09 -39.44 -118.33
N LEU A 373 61.76 -39.27 -118.38
CA LEU A 373 61.08 -38.70 -119.54
C LEU A 373 61.49 -37.25 -119.81
N ARG A 374 61.71 -36.45 -118.76
CA ARG A 374 62.20 -35.07 -118.88
C ARG A 374 63.64 -35.00 -119.38
N GLU A 375 64.52 -35.90 -118.92
CA GLU A 375 65.88 -36.02 -119.47
C GLU A 375 65.88 -36.44 -120.96
N GLU A 376 64.89 -37.22 -121.40
CA GLU A 376 64.65 -37.53 -122.81
C GLU A 376 64.08 -36.34 -123.61
N ILE A 377 63.16 -35.57 -123.01
CA ILE A 377 62.51 -34.42 -123.65
C ILE A 377 63.45 -33.22 -123.76
N ASP A 378 64.30 -32.95 -122.76
CA ASP A 378 65.30 -31.88 -122.78
C ASP A 378 66.40 -32.13 -123.83
N LYS A 379 66.61 -33.38 -124.24
CA LYS A 379 67.45 -33.70 -125.42
C LYS A 379 66.82 -33.29 -126.76
N LEU A 380 65.52 -32.95 -126.79
CA LEU A 380 64.76 -32.82 -128.03
C LEU A 380 64.21 -31.42 -128.33
N LYS A 381 64.12 -30.47 -127.39
CA LYS A 381 63.46 -29.16 -127.66
C LYS A 381 63.96 -27.95 -126.85
N GLU A 382 64.78 -27.11 -127.48
CA GLU A 382 64.64 -25.64 -127.42
C GLU A 382 63.44 -25.19 -128.32
N PRO A 383 62.94 -23.93 -128.31
CA PRO A 383 62.78 -22.91 -127.24
C PRO A 383 61.37 -22.20 -127.19
N LYS A 384 61.13 -21.40 -126.12
CA LYS A 384 60.31 -20.13 -125.94
C LYS A 384 58.78 -20.14 -126.18
N SER A 385 57.88 -19.40 -125.50
CA SER A 385 57.91 -18.41 -124.40
C SER A 385 56.49 -18.04 -123.87
N ASP A 386 56.35 -17.93 -122.54
CA ASP A 386 55.71 -16.87 -121.72
C ASP A 386 54.19 -16.56 -121.62
N GLY A 387 53.75 -16.29 -120.36
CA GLY A 387 52.66 -15.32 -120.04
C GLY A 387 51.79 -15.51 -118.77
N LYS A 388 52.24 -14.96 -117.61
CA LYS A 388 51.56 -14.23 -116.47
C LYS A 388 50.03 -14.38 -116.20
N GLY A 389 49.43 -14.28 -115.00
CA GLY A 389 49.86 -14.00 -113.60
C GLY A 389 48.69 -13.52 -112.68
N LYS A 390 48.93 -13.49 -111.35
CA LYS A 390 48.49 -12.49 -110.32
C LYS A 390 47.10 -12.56 -109.57
N PRO A 391 46.93 -11.86 -108.39
CA PRO A 391 46.55 -12.51 -107.08
C PRO A 391 45.65 -11.67 -106.09
N SER A 392 45.69 -12.02 -104.78
CA SER A 392 45.52 -11.17 -103.55
C SER A 392 44.08 -10.86 -103.03
N THR A 393 43.74 -10.53 -101.76
CA THR A 393 44.31 -10.53 -100.38
C THR A 393 43.24 -10.11 -99.34
N LYS A 394 43.38 -10.58 -98.07
CA LYS A 394 43.25 -9.92 -96.73
C LYS A 394 41.94 -9.36 -96.09
N ASN A 395 41.97 -9.52 -94.74
CA ASN A 395 41.62 -8.59 -93.61
C ASN A 395 40.18 -8.63 -93.05
N LYS A 396 39.83 -8.31 -91.78
CA LYS A 396 40.48 -7.93 -90.50
C LYS A 396 39.38 -7.89 -89.39
N ARG A 397 39.76 -8.24 -88.14
CA ARG A 397 39.41 -7.63 -86.82
C ARG A 397 37.98 -7.22 -86.37
N ARG A 398 37.77 -7.55 -85.08
CA ARG A 398 37.36 -6.73 -83.88
C ARG A 398 35.90 -6.78 -83.40
N ASN A 399 35.85 -7.02 -82.07
CA ASN A 399 34.94 -6.60 -80.99
C ASN A 399 33.43 -6.61 -81.22
#